data_AF-A0AAE0ZGL7-F1
#
_entry.id   AF-A0AAE0ZGL7-F1
#
_cell.length_a   1.000
_cell.length_b   1.000
_cell.length_c   1.000
_cell.angle_alpha   90.00
_cell.angle_beta   90.00
_cell.angle_gamma   90.00
#
_symmetry.space_group_name_H-M   'P 1'
#
loop_
_entity.id
_entity.type
_entity.pdbx_description
1 polymer ?
#
loop_
_entity_poly.entity_id
_entity_poly.type
_entity_poly.pdbx_seq_one_letter_code
_entity_poly.pdbx_strand_id
1 'polypeptide(L)'
;LDNLKWTLERFGSNKKRSKPINISRQQLHSSTALQLHSSTAPQLHSSTALQLHSSTAPQIYRSTAPQLHSSTDLQLYSSTAPQLHCSTVRLLYSSTSPQLHSSTALQLHSSTAPQLHSSTAPQLHSSTALQLHSSTAPQLHSSTAPQLHSSTAPQLYSSTAPQLHSSTVPQLYSSTAPQLHRSTDLQLHSSTVPQLHSSTAPQLHSSTAPQLYRSISLPSVGGLCSSSPRPA
;
A
#
# COMPACT_ATOMS: atom_id res chain seq x y z
N LEU A 1 18.25 -30.94 -13.09
CA LEU A 1 17.25 -31.66 -13.90
C LEU A 1 16.71 -32.78 -13.02
N ASP A 2 15.57 -32.56 -12.37
CA ASP A 2 14.65 -33.63 -11.97
C ASP A 2 13.30 -32.99 -11.64
N ASN A 3 12.39 -33.16 -12.58
CA ASN A 3 11.10 -32.48 -12.69
C ASN A 3 10.05 -33.43 -12.10
N LEU A 4 10.00 -33.56 -10.76
CA LEU A 4 9.01 -34.38 -10.08
C LEU A 4 7.67 -33.63 -10.03
N LYS A 5 6.85 -33.90 -11.04
CA LYS A 5 5.48 -33.40 -11.20
C LYS A 5 4.55 -34.13 -10.21
N TRP A 6 4.37 -33.56 -9.01
CA TRP A 6 3.35 -34.05 -8.08
C TRP A 6 2.00 -33.39 -8.38
N THR A 7 1.05 -34.16 -8.90
CA THR A 7 -0.38 -33.82 -8.92
C THR A 7 -1.00 -34.41 -7.66
N LEU A 8 -1.30 -33.59 -6.66
CA LEU A 8 -1.98 -34.04 -5.45
C LEU A 8 -3.50 -33.86 -5.63
N GLU A 9 -4.18 -34.96 -5.96
CA GLU A 9 -5.65 -35.02 -5.97
C GLU A 9 -6.21 -35.01 -4.54
N ARG A 10 -7.19 -34.09 -4.34
CA ARG A 10 -8.34 -34.14 -3.43
C ARG A 10 -8.13 -34.69 -2.01
N PHE A 11 -8.16 -33.82 -1.01
CA PHE A 11 -8.61 -34.19 0.34
C PHE A 11 -9.93 -33.50 0.67
N GLY A 12 -11.02 -34.25 0.50
CA GLY A 12 -12.25 -34.02 1.25
C GLY A 12 -12.05 -34.45 2.70
N SER A 13 -12.55 -33.62 3.62
CA SER A 13 -12.84 -33.89 5.04
C SER A 13 -12.04 -35.01 5.71
N ASN A 14 -10.93 -34.70 6.39
CA ASN A 14 -10.54 -35.50 7.56
C ASN A 14 -9.60 -34.77 8.53
N LYS A 15 -10.09 -34.68 9.77
CA LYS A 15 -9.41 -34.21 10.98
C LYS A 15 -8.22 -35.12 11.31
N LYS A 16 -7.02 -34.80 10.83
CA LYS A 16 -5.77 -35.43 11.31
C LYS A 16 -4.65 -34.38 11.45
N ARG A 17 -4.04 -34.37 12.65
CA ARG A 17 -2.89 -33.54 13.04
C ARG A 17 -1.84 -33.45 11.90
N SER A 18 -1.66 -32.24 11.36
CA SER A 18 -0.57 -31.92 10.44
C SER A 18 0.72 -31.75 11.25
N LYS A 19 1.72 -32.62 11.01
CA LYS A 19 3.07 -32.43 11.54
C LYS A 19 3.75 -31.28 10.76
N PRO A 20 4.53 -30.40 11.41
CA PRO A 20 5.20 -29.31 10.72
C PRO A 20 6.29 -29.88 9.80
N ILE A 21 5.99 -29.85 8.51
CA ILE A 21 6.91 -30.24 7.45
C ILE A 21 7.85 -29.04 7.20
N ASN A 22 9.14 -29.23 7.47
CA ASN A 22 10.22 -28.28 7.13
C ASN A 22 10.85 -28.75 5.82
N ILE A 23 10.59 -28.08 4.70
CA ILE A 23 11.09 -28.48 3.37
C ILE A 23 11.80 -27.31 2.68
N SER A 24 13.00 -27.60 2.17
CA SER A 24 13.96 -26.59 1.76
C SER A 24 13.83 -26.07 0.32
N ARG A 25 13.06 -26.72 -0.57
CA ARG A 25 12.58 -26.18 -1.87
C ARG A 25 11.44 -27.06 -2.43
N GLN A 26 10.32 -26.47 -2.85
CA GLN A 26 9.26 -27.16 -3.62
C GLN A 26 8.77 -26.27 -4.77
N GLN A 27 8.55 -26.88 -5.94
CA GLN A 27 7.73 -26.34 -7.01
C GLN A 27 6.37 -27.03 -6.96
N LEU A 28 5.32 -26.29 -6.59
CA LEU A 28 3.94 -26.79 -6.62
C LEU A 28 3.18 -26.09 -7.75
N HIS A 29 2.53 -26.88 -8.61
CA HIS A 29 1.85 -26.38 -9.80
C HIS A 29 0.42 -25.90 -9.53
N SER A 30 -0.34 -26.63 -8.70
CA SER A 30 -1.69 -26.21 -8.33
C SER A 30 -2.11 -26.89 -7.04
N SER A 31 -2.82 -26.18 -6.17
CA SER A 31 -3.45 -26.77 -5.00
C SER A 31 -4.69 -25.98 -4.57
N THR A 32 -5.71 -26.68 -4.11
CA THR A 32 -6.91 -26.02 -3.57
C THR A 32 -6.64 -25.43 -2.19
N ALA A 33 -5.96 -26.19 -1.33
CA ALA A 33 -5.57 -25.77 0.01
C ALA A 33 -4.15 -26.23 0.35
N LEU A 34 -3.29 -25.32 0.83
CA LEU A 34 -1.93 -25.61 1.26
C LEU A 34 -1.63 -24.90 2.57
N GLN A 35 -1.02 -25.62 3.51
CA GLN A 35 -0.53 -25.07 4.77
C GLN A 35 0.94 -25.45 4.96
N LEU A 36 1.82 -24.46 5.01
CA LEU A 36 3.24 -24.64 5.34
C LEU A 36 3.58 -23.87 6.62
N HIS A 37 4.36 -24.50 7.48
CA HIS A 37 4.74 -23.91 8.78
C HIS A 37 6.09 -23.21 8.71
N SER A 38 7.07 -23.83 8.04
CA SER A 38 8.37 -23.24 7.75
C SER A 38 8.83 -23.70 6.38
N SER A 39 9.15 -22.76 5.49
CA SER A 39 9.68 -23.09 4.17
C SER A 39 10.68 -22.06 3.69
N THR A 40 11.71 -22.55 3.00
CA THR A 40 12.71 -21.71 2.34
C THR A 40 12.48 -21.80 0.84
N ALA A 41 12.29 -20.66 0.20
CA ALA A 41 12.08 -20.49 -1.23
C ALA A 41 11.01 -21.43 -1.86
N PRO A 42 9.78 -21.51 -1.31
CA PRO A 42 8.70 -22.22 -2.00
C PRO A 42 8.30 -21.48 -3.28
N GLN A 43 8.09 -22.23 -4.36
CA GLN A 43 7.58 -21.71 -5.63
C GLN A 43 6.20 -22.30 -5.91
N LEU A 44 5.19 -21.43 -5.97
CA LEU A 44 3.79 -21.83 -6.10
C LEU A 44 3.17 -21.16 -7.32
N HIS A 45 2.70 -21.96 -8.26
CA HIS A 45 2.11 -21.43 -9.49
C HIS A 45 0.66 -20.97 -9.30
N SER A 46 -0.15 -21.76 -8.59
CA SER A 46 -1.56 -21.45 -8.34
C SER A 46 -2.04 -22.06 -7.02
N SER A 47 -2.72 -21.27 -6.20
CA SER A 47 -3.41 -21.75 -5.00
C SER A 47 -4.72 -21.01 -4.73
N THR A 48 -5.73 -21.69 -4.20
CA THR A 48 -7.02 -21.04 -3.80
C THR A 48 -7.08 -20.69 -2.32
N ALA A 49 -6.40 -21.45 -1.46
CA ALA A 49 -6.31 -21.20 -0.03
C ALA A 49 -4.90 -21.55 0.44
N LEU A 50 -4.07 -20.54 0.66
CA LEU A 50 -2.68 -20.71 1.06
C LEU A 50 -2.47 -20.15 2.46
N GLN A 51 -1.88 -20.93 3.35
CA GLN A 51 -1.43 -20.47 4.66
C GLN A 51 0.07 -20.72 4.83
N LEU A 52 0.88 -19.66 4.91
CA LEU A 52 2.29 -19.75 5.31
C LEU A 52 2.49 -19.05 6.66
N HIS A 53 3.11 -19.73 7.61
CA HIS A 53 3.38 -19.16 8.93
C HIS A 53 4.73 -18.45 8.98
N SER A 54 5.78 -19.11 8.50
CA SER A 54 7.12 -18.54 8.38
C SER A 54 7.73 -18.95 7.05
N SER A 55 8.18 -17.99 6.25
CA SER A 55 8.81 -18.28 4.96
C SER A 55 9.87 -17.28 4.57
N THR A 56 10.96 -17.78 3.99
CA THR A 56 12.00 -16.95 3.40
C THR A 56 11.94 -17.07 1.89
N ALA A 57 11.89 -15.95 1.18
CA ALA A 57 11.82 -15.86 -0.27
C ALA A 57 10.67 -16.64 -0.97
N PRO A 58 9.42 -16.65 -0.45
CA PRO A 58 8.30 -17.29 -1.14
C PRO A 58 7.96 -16.58 -2.46
N GLN A 59 7.75 -17.37 -3.52
CA GLN A 59 7.31 -16.89 -4.83
C GLN A 59 5.94 -17.49 -5.17
N ILE A 60 4.94 -16.62 -5.31
CA ILE A 60 3.54 -17.00 -5.55
C ILE A 60 3.05 -16.32 -6.83
N TYR A 61 2.75 -17.11 -7.86
CA TYR A 61 2.33 -16.58 -9.15
C TYR A 61 0.85 -16.17 -9.15
N ARG A 62 -0.04 -17.09 -8.78
CA ARG A 62 -1.47 -16.83 -8.65
C ARG A 62 -1.99 -17.34 -7.32
N SER A 63 -2.74 -16.51 -6.62
CA SER A 63 -3.43 -16.95 -5.41
C SER A 63 -4.77 -16.25 -5.21
N THR A 64 -5.72 -16.99 -4.64
CA THR A 64 -6.91 -16.40 -4.03
C THR A 64 -6.73 -16.48 -2.52
N ALA A 65 -7.04 -15.41 -1.80
CA ALA A 65 -7.02 -15.33 -0.34
C ALA A 65 -5.81 -15.99 0.37
N PRO A 66 -4.54 -15.74 -0.04
CA PRO A 66 -3.41 -16.25 0.72
C PRO A 66 -3.30 -15.52 2.06
N GLN A 67 -3.00 -16.26 3.12
CA GLN A 67 -2.68 -15.77 4.45
C GLN A 67 -1.21 -16.05 4.77
N LEU A 68 -0.44 -14.98 4.96
CA LEU A 68 0.99 -15.04 5.24
C LEU A 68 1.27 -14.32 6.57
N HIS A 69 1.80 -15.02 7.56
CA HIS A 69 1.97 -14.46 8.91
C HIS A 69 3.33 -13.79 9.13
N SER A 70 4.39 -14.42 8.63
CA SER A 70 5.75 -13.89 8.68
C SER A 70 6.46 -14.31 7.40
N SER A 71 7.02 -13.33 6.70
CA SER A 71 7.78 -13.60 5.48
C SER A 71 8.89 -12.59 5.27
N THR A 72 10.01 -13.08 4.76
CA THR A 72 11.11 -12.25 4.25
C THR A 72 11.18 -12.41 2.74
N ASP A 73 11.33 -11.31 2.00
CA ASP A 73 11.46 -11.29 0.53
C ASP A 73 10.32 -11.98 -0.23
N LEU A 74 9.07 -11.65 0.12
CA LEU A 74 7.89 -12.19 -0.57
C LEU A 74 7.72 -11.57 -1.97
N GLN A 75 7.51 -12.43 -2.97
CA GLN A 75 7.10 -12.03 -4.31
C GLN A 75 5.73 -12.63 -4.66
N LEU A 76 4.79 -11.76 -4.99
CA LEU A 76 3.43 -12.14 -5.36
C LEU A 76 3.03 -11.45 -6.67
N TYR A 77 2.78 -12.25 -7.71
CA TYR A 77 2.52 -11.71 -9.05
C TYR A 77 1.06 -11.31 -9.25
N SER A 78 0.14 -12.18 -8.86
CA SER A 78 -1.30 -11.94 -8.99
C SER A 78 -2.03 -12.53 -7.79
N SER A 79 -2.78 -11.70 -7.09
CA SER A 79 -3.61 -12.17 -5.98
C SER A 79 -4.90 -11.41 -5.79
N THR A 80 -5.91 -12.12 -5.30
CA THR A 80 -7.16 -11.54 -4.82
C THR A 80 -7.24 -11.72 -3.32
N ALA A 81 -7.45 -10.62 -2.60
CA ALA A 81 -7.58 -10.56 -1.15
C ALA A 81 -6.42 -11.20 -0.34
N PRO A 82 -5.14 -10.95 -0.65
CA PRO A 82 -4.05 -11.44 0.18
C PRO A 82 -4.04 -10.74 1.56
N GLN A 83 -3.87 -11.53 2.62
CA GLN A 83 -3.68 -11.04 3.99
C GLN A 83 -2.25 -11.31 4.42
N LEU A 84 -1.45 -10.25 4.54
CA LEU A 84 -0.03 -10.35 4.83
C LEU A 84 0.30 -9.64 6.15
N HIS A 85 0.70 -10.40 7.16
CA HIS A 85 1.23 -9.90 8.41
C HIS A 85 2.77 -9.93 8.37
N CYS A 86 3.38 -8.95 9.04
CA CYS A 86 4.81 -8.86 9.35
C CYS A 86 5.76 -9.32 8.24
N SER A 87 6.25 -8.39 7.42
CA SER A 87 7.31 -8.72 6.45
C SER A 87 8.28 -7.58 6.23
N THR A 88 9.52 -7.93 5.97
CA THR A 88 10.59 -6.96 5.72
C THR A 88 10.48 -6.38 4.32
N VAL A 89 10.39 -7.24 3.30
CA VAL A 89 10.37 -6.88 1.89
C VAL A 89 9.24 -7.60 1.17
N ARG A 90 8.41 -6.87 0.43
CA ARG A 90 7.30 -7.40 -0.35
C ARG A 90 7.24 -6.75 -1.73
N LEU A 91 7.13 -7.57 -2.76
CA LEU A 91 6.84 -7.14 -4.12
C LEU A 91 5.52 -7.74 -4.59
N LEU A 92 4.51 -6.89 -4.78
CA LEU A 92 3.19 -7.26 -5.27
C LEU A 92 2.96 -6.59 -6.63
N TYR A 93 2.86 -7.40 -7.70
CA TYR A 93 2.69 -6.85 -9.05
C TYR A 93 1.24 -6.45 -9.32
N SER A 94 0.30 -7.38 -9.13
CA SER A 94 -1.13 -7.15 -9.32
C SER A 94 -1.90 -7.70 -8.13
N SER A 95 -2.67 -6.85 -7.45
CA SER A 95 -3.46 -7.30 -6.30
C SER A 95 -4.78 -6.57 -6.15
N THR A 96 -5.84 -7.33 -5.94
CA THR A 96 -7.16 -6.82 -5.59
C THR A 96 -7.37 -6.95 -4.09
N SER A 97 -7.66 -5.85 -3.41
CA SER A 97 -7.95 -5.77 -1.98
C SER A 97 -6.89 -6.40 -1.06
N PRO A 98 -5.58 -6.14 -1.25
CA PRO A 98 -4.56 -6.64 -0.32
C PRO A 98 -4.68 -5.95 1.05
N GLN A 99 -4.58 -6.73 2.12
CA GLN A 99 -4.50 -6.26 3.50
C GLN A 99 -3.11 -6.52 4.06
N LEU A 100 -2.38 -5.43 4.32
CA LEU A 100 -0.96 -5.48 4.66
C LEU A 100 -0.74 -4.83 6.03
N HIS A 101 -0.22 -5.62 6.97
CA HIS A 101 0.16 -5.15 8.29
C HIS A 101 1.68 -5.20 8.43
N SER A 102 2.27 -4.14 8.97
CA SER A 102 3.68 -4.03 9.37
C SER A 102 4.65 -4.37 8.23
N SER A 103 5.09 -3.34 7.50
CA SER A 103 6.01 -3.50 6.35
C SER A 103 7.09 -2.43 6.33
N THR A 104 8.33 -2.83 6.04
CA THR A 104 9.49 -1.91 6.00
C THR A 104 9.85 -1.47 4.58
N ALA A 105 9.65 -2.33 3.59
CA ALA A 105 9.89 -2.04 2.18
C ALA A 105 8.86 -2.78 1.32
N LEU A 106 7.79 -2.07 0.96
CA LEU A 106 6.69 -2.61 0.16
C LEU A 106 6.68 -1.94 -1.21
N GLN A 107 6.66 -2.74 -2.27
CA GLN A 107 6.42 -2.28 -3.63
C GLN A 107 5.12 -2.89 -4.17
N LEU A 108 4.20 -2.03 -4.57
CA LEU A 108 2.94 -2.38 -5.22
C LEU A 108 2.88 -1.72 -6.60
N HIS A 109 2.83 -2.52 -7.66
CA HIS A 109 2.76 -1.97 -9.02
C HIS A 109 1.33 -1.57 -9.41
N SER A 110 0.38 -2.48 -9.26
CA SER A 110 -1.02 -2.22 -9.59
C SER A 110 -1.93 -2.83 -8.53
N SER A 111 -2.73 -1.99 -7.87
CA SER A 111 -3.66 -2.49 -6.88
C SER A 111 -4.99 -1.77 -6.85
N THR A 112 -6.05 -2.54 -6.67
CA THR A 112 -7.39 -2.02 -6.39
C THR A 112 -7.67 -2.16 -4.90
N ALA A 113 -8.06 -1.07 -4.24
CA ALA A 113 -8.42 -1.06 -2.82
C ALA A 113 -7.38 -1.65 -1.83
N PRO A 114 -6.07 -1.34 -1.93
CA PRO A 114 -5.10 -1.78 -0.93
C PRO A 114 -5.31 -1.12 0.43
N GLN A 115 -5.17 -1.90 1.51
CA GLN A 115 -5.19 -1.42 2.90
C GLN A 115 -3.84 -1.70 3.56
N LEU A 116 -3.13 -0.64 3.95
CA LEU A 116 -1.81 -0.70 4.57
C LEU A 116 -1.86 -0.12 5.98
N HIS A 117 -1.42 -0.89 6.96
CA HIS A 117 -1.26 -0.47 8.35
C HIS A 117 0.21 -0.54 8.75
N SER A 118 0.73 0.55 9.32
CA SER A 118 2.09 0.63 9.87
C SER A 118 3.17 0.29 8.84
N SER A 119 3.44 1.22 7.92
CA SER A 119 4.39 0.99 6.82
C SER A 119 5.49 2.05 6.77
N THR A 120 6.72 1.61 6.58
CA THR A 120 7.87 2.46 6.29
C THR A 120 8.17 2.36 4.79
N ALA A 121 8.39 3.49 4.14
CA ALA A 121 8.78 3.60 2.74
C ALA A 121 7.99 2.73 1.73
N PRO A 122 6.65 2.64 1.79
CA PRO A 122 5.91 1.92 0.76
C PRO A 122 5.92 2.71 -0.56
N GLN A 123 6.16 2.02 -1.67
CA GLN A 123 6.12 2.55 -3.03
C GLN A 123 4.96 1.94 -3.80
N LEU A 124 4.03 2.78 -4.26
CA LEU A 124 2.84 2.36 -4.98
C LEU A 124 2.79 3.08 -6.33
N HIS A 125 2.67 2.32 -7.43
CA HIS A 125 2.72 2.90 -8.78
C HIS A 125 1.36 3.24 -9.38
N SER A 126 0.33 2.46 -9.08
CA SER A 126 -1.03 2.69 -9.58
C SER A 126 -2.05 2.12 -8.60
N SER A 127 -2.95 2.97 -8.11
CA SER A 127 -3.99 2.56 -7.17
C SER A 127 -5.30 3.34 -7.31
N THR A 128 -6.44 2.65 -7.22
CA THR A 128 -7.75 3.30 -7.37
C THR A 128 -8.36 3.78 -6.05
N ALA A 129 -8.04 3.12 -4.92
CA ALA A 129 -8.65 3.43 -3.62
C ALA A 129 -7.76 2.98 -2.45
N LEU A 130 -6.55 3.54 -2.34
CA LEU A 130 -5.62 3.18 -1.27
C LEU A 130 -6.11 3.71 0.09
N GLN A 131 -6.05 2.87 1.10
CA GLN A 131 -6.09 3.29 2.50
C GLN A 131 -4.75 3.00 3.15
N LEU A 132 -4.16 4.04 3.73
CA LEU A 132 -2.89 3.95 4.42
C LEU A 132 -3.03 4.59 5.81
N HIS A 133 -2.63 3.82 6.82
CA HIS A 133 -2.66 4.21 8.23
C HIS A 133 -1.26 4.11 8.83
N SER A 134 -0.79 5.21 9.44
CA SER A 134 0.49 5.28 10.13
C SER A 134 1.66 4.91 9.22
N SER A 135 2.11 5.85 8.40
CA SER A 135 3.24 5.60 7.48
C SER A 135 4.35 6.62 7.59
N THR A 136 5.56 6.17 7.29
CA THR A 136 6.71 7.04 7.09
C THR A 136 7.16 6.98 5.64
N ALA A 137 7.28 8.14 4.99
CA ALA A 137 7.76 8.32 3.63
C ALA A 137 7.08 7.46 2.54
N PRO A 138 5.73 7.36 2.49
CA PRO A 138 5.07 6.69 1.37
C PRO A 138 5.28 7.47 0.07
N GLN A 139 5.54 6.74 -1.02
CA GLN A 139 5.61 7.28 -2.37
C GLN A 139 4.48 6.70 -3.21
N LEU A 140 3.57 7.56 -3.66
CA LEU A 140 2.42 7.18 -4.47
C LEU A 140 2.53 7.83 -5.85
N HIS A 141 2.50 7.01 -6.88
CA HIS A 141 2.34 7.45 -8.26
C HIS A 141 0.93 7.10 -8.74
N SER A 142 0.35 7.94 -9.59
CA SER A 142 -0.89 7.68 -10.33
C SER A 142 -1.99 7.04 -9.48
N SER A 143 -2.51 7.78 -8.50
CA SER A 143 -3.51 7.29 -7.56
C SER A 143 -4.83 8.05 -7.66
N THR A 144 -5.96 7.36 -7.76
CA THR A 144 -7.26 8.04 -7.94
C THR A 144 -7.73 8.69 -6.63
N ALA A 145 -7.90 7.91 -5.57
CA ALA A 145 -8.41 8.39 -4.28
C ALA A 145 -7.64 7.78 -3.09
N PRO A 146 -6.36 8.13 -2.90
CA PRO A 146 -5.62 7.66 -1.75
C PRO A 146 -6.04 8.40 -0.47
N GLN A 147 -6.29 7.64 0.60
CA GLN A 147 -6.59 8.15 1.94
C GLN A 147 -5.41 7.85 2.87
N LEU A 148 -4.78 8.90 3.38
CA LEU A 148 -3.64 8.82 4.27
C LEU A 148 -4.01 9.36 5.66
N HIS A 149 -3.82 8.51 6.66
CA HIS A 149 -4.01 8.84 8.06
C HIS A 149 -2.68 8.76 8.79
N SER A 150 -2.26 9.87 9.40
CA SER A 150 -1.02 9.97 10.17
C SER A 150 0.21 9.56 9.36
N SER A 151 0.63 10.42 8.42
CA SER A 151 1.76 10.16 7.54
C SER A 151 2.89 11.17 7.71
N THR A 152 4.12 10.69 7.86
CA THR A 152 5.31 11.53 7.83
C THR A 152 5.87 11.56 6.42
N ALA A 153 6.10 12.75 5.86
CA ALA A 153 6.71 12.96 4.54
C ALA A 153 6.07 12.16 3.35
N PRO A 154 4.73 12.14 3.17
CA PRO A 154 4.15 11.49 2.01
C PRO A 154 4.45 12.26 0.71
N GLN A 155 4.81 11.54 -0.36
CA GLN A 155 5.00 12.08 -1.70
C GLN A 155 3.96 11.51 -2.67
N LEU A 156 3.19 12.40 -3.29
CA LEU A 156 2.13 12.03 -4.24
C LEU A 156 2.42 12.65 -5.61
N TYR A 157 2.65 11.79 -6.59
CA TYR A 157 2.88 12.12 -7.99
C TYR A 157 1.63 11.75 -8.79
N SER A 158 0.85 12.75 -9.17
CA SER A 158 -0.43 12.61 -9.89
C SER A 158 -1.50 11.88 -9.07
N SER A 159 -2.41 12.63 -8.47
CA SER A 159 -3.56 12.05 -7.76
C SER A 159 -4.86 12.80 -8.02
N THR A 160 -5.97 12.11 -8.24
CA THR A 160 -7.23 12.81 -8.55
C THR A 160 -7.80 13.50 -7.31
N ALA A 161 -8.04 12.73 -6.24
CA ALA A 161 -8.65 13.23 -5.01
C ALA A 161 -7.98 12.63 -3.76
N PRO A 162 -6.71 12.99 -3.47
CA PRO A 162 -6.05 12.52 -2.27
C PRO A 162 -6.62 13.18 -1.01
N GLN A 163 -6.80 12.38 0.05
CA GLN A 163 -7.27 12.85 1.36
C GLN A 163 -6.19 12.61 2.41
N LEU A 164 -5.70 13.68 3.05
CA LEU A 164 -4.66 13.62 4.07
C LEU A 164 -5.20 14.21 5.39
N HIS A 165 -5.31 13.36 6.42
CA HIS A 165 -5.90 13.79 7.70
C HIS A 165 -4.90 14.47 8.64
N SER A 166 -3.71 13.89 8.75
CA SER A 166 -2.60 14.41 9.57
C SER A 166 -1.29 14.08 8.86
N SER A 167 -0.55 15.10 8.43
CA SER A 167 0.73 14.88 7.75
C SER A 167 1.76 15.94 8.07
N THR A 168 2.98 15.55 8.41
CA THR A 168 4.00 16.54 8.82
C THR A 168 4.53 17.33 7.62
N VAL A 169 4.95 16.63 6.56
CA VAL A 169 5.61 17.26 5.38
C VAL A 169 5.05 16.68 4.07
N PRO A 170 3.74 16.86 3.77
CA PRO A 170 3.18 16.33 2.53
C PRO A 170 3.70 17.09 1.30
N GLN A 171 4.09 16.33 0.27
CA GLN A 171 4.46 16.86 -1.05
C GLN A 171 3.50 16.32 -2.11
N LEU A 172 2.77 17.22 -2.75
CA LEU A 172 1.84 16.91 -3.83
C LEU A 172 2.30 17.63 -5.11
N TYR A 173 2.59 16.86 -6.16
CA TYR A 173 3.10 17.41 -7.42
C TYR A 173 1.99 17.79 -8.39
N SER A 174 0.99 16.93 -8.52
CA SER A 174 -0.18 17.20 -9.37
C SER A 174 -1.39 16.56 -8.73
N SER A 175 -2.40 17.35 -8.42
CA SER A 175 -3.65 16.83 -7.90
C SER A 175 -4.87 17.60 -8.39
N THR A 176 -6.00 16.93 -8.61
CA THR A 176 -7.20 17.65 -9.06
C THR A 176 -7.91 18.31 -7.89
N ALA A 177 -8.23 17.53 -6.86
CA ALA A 177 -9.02 17.95 -5.70
C ALA A 177 -8.44 17.39 -4.39
N PRO A 178 -7.22 17.81 -3.98
CA PRO A 178 -6.64 17.33 -2.74
C PRO A 178 -7.36 17.94 -1.52
N GLN A 179 -7.65 17.12 -0.53
CA GLN A 179 -8.22 17.54 0.76
C GLN A 179 -7.20 17.30 1.86
N LEU A 180 -6.82 18.35 2.58
CA LEU A 180 -5.86 18.28 3.68
C LEU A 180 -6.46 18.89 4.95
N HIS A 181 -6.49 18.08 6.01
CA HIS A 181 -7.02 18.52 7.31
C HIS A 181 -5.97 19.17 8.19
N ARG A 182 -4.86 18.47 8.48
CA ARG A 182 -3.75 18.98 9.28
C ARG A 182 -2.42 18.75 8.58
N SER A 183 -1.68 19.82 8.34
CA SER A 183 -0.31 19.74 7.83
C SER A 183 0.63 20.75 8.47
N THR A 184 1.87 20.35 8.74
CA THR A 184 2.89 21.31 9.21
C THR A 184 3.46 22.08 8.02
N ASP A 185 4.17 21.39 7.13
CA ASP A 185 4.90 21.97 5.99
C ASP A 185 4.42 21.36 4.67
N LEU A 186 3.35 21.92 4.11
CA LEU A 186 2.76 21.44 2.87
C LEU A 186 3.47 22.06 1.65
N GLN A 187 3.88 21.22 0.70
CA GLN A 187 4.28 21.65 -0.63
C GLN A 187 3.27 21.15 -1.67
N LEU A 188 2.62 22.08 -2.36
CA LEU A 188 1.69 21.80 -3.45
C LEU A 188 2.19 22.51 -4.72
N HIS A 189 2.51 21.72 -5.75
CA HIS A 189 3.01 22.27 -7.01
C HIS A 189 1.87 22.65 -7.95
N SER A 190 1.03 21.68 -8.32
CA SER A 190 -0.12 21.92 -9.20
C SER A 190 -1.41 21.35 -8.61
N SER A 191 -2.44 22.19 -8.51
CA SER A 191 -3.77 21.75 -8.11
C SER A 191 -4.90 22.56 -8.73
N THR A 192 -6.04 21.93 -9.02
CA THR A 192 -7.23 22.66 -9.52
C THR A 192 -8.02 23.25 -8.36
N VAL A 193 -8.46 22.42 -7.41
CA VAL A 193 -9.34 22.80 -6.29
C VAL A 193 -8.85 22.23 -4.95
N PRO A 194 -7.72 22.71 -4.42
CA PRO A 194 -7.24 22.24 -3.11
C PRO A 194 -8.10 22.77 -1.97
N GLN A 195 -8.43 21.91 -1.01
CA GLN A 195 -9.11 22.25 0.24
C GLN A 195 -8.16 22.05 1.41
N LEU A 196 -7.77 23.13 2.10
CA LEU A 196 -6.85 23.11 3.23
C LEU A 196 -7.55 23.63 4.49
N HIS A 197 -7.63 22.80 5.54
CA HIS A 197 -8.24 23.21 6.80
C HIS A 197 -7.23 23.84 7.75
N SER A 198 -6.24 23.09 8.26
CA SER A 198 -5.24 23.57 9.22
C SER A 198 -3.83 23.33 8.69
N SER A 199 -3.18 24.38 8.18
CA SER A 199 -1.81 24.30 7.66
C SER A 199 -0.93 25.39 8.27
N THR A 200 0.26 25.02 8.76
CA THR A 200 1.17 25.95 9.46
C THR A 200 2.14 26.68 8.52
N ALA A 201 2.54 26.05 7.41
CA ALA A 201 3.40 26.66 6.40
C ALA A 201 3.12 26.07 5.00
N PRO A 202 1.97 26.37 4.37
CA PRO A 202 1.67 25.89 3.03
C PRO A 202 2.44 26.70 1.96
N GLN A 203 3.06 26.00 1.01
CA GLN A 203 3.67 26.54 -0.21
C GLN A 203 2.86 26.06 -1.42
N LEU A 204 2.18 26.98 -2.10
CA LEU A 204 1.33 26.69 -3.26
C LEU A 204 1.90 27.39 -4.51
N HIS A 205 2.32 26.62 -5.53
CA HIS A 205 2.94 27.20 -6.73
C HIS A 205 1.92 27.52 -7.82
N SER A 206 1.02 26.58 -8.14
CA SER A 206 0.00 26.74 -9.18
C SER A 206 -1.30 26.12 -8.71
N SER A 207 -2.22 26.97 -8.25
CA SER A 207 -3.55 26.56 -7.80
C SER A 207 -4.63 27.43 -8.43
N THR A 208 -5.65 26.82 -9.05
CA THR A 208 -6.70 27.59 -9.73
C THR A 208 -7.75 28.16 -8.77
N ALA A 209 -8.23 27.35 -7.82
CA ALA A 209 -9.27 27.75 -6.87
C ALA A 209 -9.05 27.15 -5.47
N PRO A 210 -8.05 27.65 -4.70
CA PRO A 210 -7.77 27.16 -3.35
C PRO A 210 -8.83 27.60 -2.33
N GLN A 211 -9.24 26.68 -1.44
CA GLN A 211 -10.06 26.97 -0.27
C GLN A 211 -9.25 26.79 1.02
N LEU A 212 -9.10 27.85 1.81
CA LEU A 212 -8.30 27.87 3.05
C LEU A 212 -9.18 28.23 4.25
N TYR A 213 -9.30 27.34 5.24
CA TYR A 213 -10.15 27.59 6.42
C TYR A 213 -9.37 28.10 7.65
N ARG A 214 -8.10 27.69 7.83
CA ARG A 214 -7.18 28.11 8.93
C ARG A 214 -5.71 27.88 8.54
N SER A 215 -5.17 28.74 7.70
CA SER A 215 -3.72 28.76 7.40
C SER A 215 -3.02 29.82 8.26
N ILE A 216 -2.00 29.41 9.01
CA ILE A 216 -1.00 30.34 9.54
C ILE A 216 0.09 30.39 8.46
N SER A 217 0.49 31.58 8.02
CA SER A 217 1.61 31.73 7.10
C SER A 217 2.59 32.70 7.73
N LEU A 218 3.81 32.25 8.02
CA LEU A 218 4.93 33.16 8.19
C LEU A 218 5.28 33.74 6.81
N PRO A 219 5.66 35.02 6.68
CA PRO A 219 5.77 35.67 5.38
C PRO A 219 6.99 35.12 4.63
N SER A 220 6.75 34.57 3.43
CA SER A 220 7.78 34.41 2.39
C SER A 220 7.16 34.66 1.02
N VAL A 221 7.97 35.29 0.17
CA VAL A 221 7.63 36.16 -0.95
C VAL A 221 7.14 35.38 -2.18
N GLY A 222 6.02 35.82 -2.79
CA GLY A 222 5.72 35.57 -4.21
C GLY A 222 4.54 34.65 -4.50
N GLY A 223 3.32 35.18 -4.49
CA GLY A 223 2.14 34.51 -5.06
C GLY A 223 0.85 35.29 -4.77
N LEU A 224 0.14 35.73 -5.81
CA LEU A 224 -1.08 36.54 -5.72
C LEU A 224 -2.21 35.76 -5.02
N CYS A 225 -2.42 36.01 -3.73
CA CYS A 225 -3.59 35.52 -3.00
C CYS A 225 -4.77 36.47 -3.19
N SER A 226 -5.81 36.03 -3.90
CA SER A 226 -7.14 36.62 -3.82
C SER A 226 -7.80 36.16 -2.52
N SER A 227 -7.96 37.07 -1.57
CA SER A 227 -8.75 36.86 -0.36
C SER A 227 -10.24 36.76 -0.71
N SER A 228 -10.93 35.76 -0.16
CA SER A 228 -12.40 35.69 -0.14
C SER A 228 -12.93 35.78 1.29
N PRO A 229 -14.18 36.24 1.48
CA PRO A 229 -14.60 36.93 2.70
C PRO A 229 -14.92 35.97 3.85
N ARG A 230 -14.70 36.48 5.05
CA ARG A 230 -14.99 35.87 6.35
C ARG A 230 -16.51 35.68 6.49
N PRO A 231 -17.03 34.48 6.82
CA PRO A 231 -18.43 34.33 7.16
C PRO A 231 -18.71 34.92 8.55
N ALA A 232 -19.90 35.50 8.70
CA ALA A 232 -20.39 36.27 9.84
C ALA A 232 -20.40 35.48 11.16
#